data_AF-A0A4Y8ZU08-F1
#
_entry.id   AF-A0A4Y8ZU08-F1
#
_cell.length_a   1.000
_cell.length_b   1.000
_cell.length_c   1.000
_cell.angle_alpha   90.00
_cell.angle_beta   90.00
_cell.angle_gamma   90.00
#
_symmetry.space_group_name_H-M   'P 1'
#
loop_
_entity.id
_entity.type
_entity.pdbx_description
1 polymer ?
#
loop_
_entity_poly.entity_id
_entity_poly.type
_entity_poly.pdbx_seq_one_letter_code
_entity_poly.pdbx_strand_id
1 'polypeptide(L)'
;MNQLRLIQGGRSDVAEGVADFSGVAGQVLIPASGDVPEICLDQVLRKQHSEDLLRAEGVAVDRHLPVVEGEAGLQLPTRAEVADRALALAIVGAKGAGIPQIEVERIIDERGAYGLFSPLEQDFIDDDEPSSDLRAWFAWRYEASWTLMWALRHFDGALGRPDRRCDSDRLMDTIFDIPDLARHRLRPANEILNEADLAYRYHMAARRAGLDGRPSPEGIDPEVARERHHALTWLTCHGDFDWDELIAAG
;
A
#
# COMPACT_ATOMS: atom_id res chain seq x y z
N MET A 1 -63.40 -42.31 -7.58
CA MET A 1 -62.68 -41.34 -6.72
C MET A 1 -61.56 -40.73 -7.53
N ASN A 2 -61.53 -39.40 -7.57
CA ASN A 2 -60.77 -38.53 -8.45
C ASN A 2 -59.54 -37.96 -7.69
N GLN A 3 -58.41 -37.84 -8.40
CA GLN A 3 -57.38 -36.77 -8.41
C GLN A 3 -56.58 -36.23 -7.18
N LEU A 4 -55.25 -36.15 -7.43
CA LEU A 4 -54.23 -35.06 -7.27
C LEU A 4 -53.56 -34.66 -5.92
N ARG A 5 -52.21 -34.76 -5.96
CA ARG A 5 -51.10 -33.80 -5.65
C ARG A 5 -50.36 -33.71 -4.29
N LEU A 6 -49.01 -33.61 -4.46
CA LEU A 6 -47.87 -33.09 -3.66
C LEU A 6 -47.56 -33.78 -2.31
N ILE A 7 -46.30 -34.00 -1.90
CA ILE A 7 -45.13 -33.10 -1.80
C ILE A 7 -43.81 -33.88 -2.02
N GLN A 8 -42.84 -33.27 -2.69
CA GLN A 8 -41.44 -33.72 -2.74
C GLN A 8 -40.62 -33.06 -1.62
N GLY A 9 -39.73 -33.84 -1.00
CA GLY A 9 -38.63 -33.35 -0.17
C GLY A 9 -37.57 -34.44 0.05
N GLY A 10 -36.30 -34.12 -0.18
CA GLY A 10 -35.15 -34.80 0.43
C GLY A 10 -34.15 -35.50 -0.50
N ARG A 11 -33.01 -34.83 -0.76
CA ARG A 11 -31.59 -35.30 -0.81
C ARG A 11 -30.78 -34.25 -1.56
N SER A 12 -29.92 -33.49 -0.89
CA SER A 12 -28.48 -33.73 -0.69
C SER A 12 -27.73 -34.00 -2.00
N ASP A 13 -27.03 -32.99 -2.50
CA ASP A 13 -25.79 -33.15 -3.26
C ASP A 13 -24.85 -31.99 -2.93
N VAL A 14 -23.58 -32.36 -2.80
CA VAL A 14 -22.42 -31.54 -2.47
C VAL A 14 -21.85 -30.98 -3.77
N ALA A 15 -21.82 -29.67 -3.94
CA ALA A 15 -20.85 -28.95 -4.78
C ALA A 15 -21.03 -27.42 -4.63
N GLU A 16 -19.91 -26.71 -4.74
CA GLU A 16 -19.77 -25.27 -5.04
C GLU A 16 -20.07 -24.26 -3.91
N GLY A 17 -18.99 -23.84 -3.25
CA GLY A 17 -18.88 -22.54 -2.59
C GLY A 17 -17.86 -21.68 -3.34
N VAL A 18 -18.18 -21.30 -4.58
CA VAL A 18 -17.50 -20.16 -5.23
C VAL A 18 -18.21 -18.92 -4.71
N ALA A 19 -17.55 -18.15 -3.85
CA ALA A 19 -18.08 -16.87 -3.40
C ALA A 19 -18.13 -15.94 -4.62
N ASP A 20 -19.36 -15.55 -4.97
CA ASP A 20 -19.68 -14.52 -5.95
C ASP A 20 -19.20 -13.16 -5.41
N PHE A 21 -18.17 -12.59 -6.05
CA PHE A 21 -17.62 -11.26 -5.74
C PHE A 21 -18.18 -10.18 -6.68
N SER A 22 -19.38 -10.36 -7.23
CA SER A 22 -20.06 -9.29 -7.98
C SER A 22 -20.73 -8.29 -7.05
N GLY A 23 -19.93 -7.41 -6.44
CA GLY A 23 -20.47 -6.19 -5.82
C GLY A 23 -19.72 -5.65 -4.62
N VAL A 24 -18.52 -5.10 -4.82
CA VAL A 24 -17.95 -4.13 -3.87
C VAL A 24 -17.45 -2.93 -4.66
N ALA A 25 -18.38 -2.04 -5.02
CA ALA A 25 -18.06 -0.68 -5.39
C ALA A 25 -17.63 0.09 -4.13
N GLY A 26 -16.60 0.92 -4.27
CA GLY A 26 -15.81 1.52 -3.19
C GLY A 26 -16.61 1.95 -1.97
N GLN A 27 -16.26 1.37 -0.82
CA GLN A 27 -16.69 1.87 0.47
C GLN A 27 -15.79 3.04 0.84
N VAL A 28 -16.38 4.24 0.82
CA VAL A 28 -15.82 5.40 1.51
C VAL A 28 -15.90 5.09 3.00
N LEU A 29 -14.75 4.94 3.67
CA LEU A 29 -14.67 4.94 5.12
C LEU A 29 -15.00 6.35 5.61
N ILE A 30 -16.26 6.57 6.01
CA ILE A 30 -16.68 7.80 6.69
C ILE A 30 -16.56 7.55 8.20
N PRO A 31 -15.70 8.27 8.93
CA PRO A 31 -15.61 8.12 10.38
C PRO A 31 -16.90 8.56 11.07
N ALA A 32 -17.26 7.82 12.13
CA ALA A 32 -18.46 8.04 12.93
C ALA A 32 -18.32 9.24 13.89
N SER A 33 -18.17 10.44 13.33
CA SER A 33 -18.33 11.70 14.07
C SER A 33 -18.76 12.78 13.09
N GLY A 34 -19.93 13.38 13.33
CA GLY A 34 -20.66 14.26 12.43
C GLY A 34 -20.06 15.65 12.18
N ASP A 35 -18.73 15.77 12.11
CA ASP A 35 -18.03 16.91 11.52
C ASP A 35 -17.35 16.40 10.25
N VAL A 36 -18.00 16.55 9.09
CA VAL A 36 -17.30 16.40 7.80
C VAL A 36 -16.23 17.50 7.81
N PRO A 37 -14.93 17.19 7.74
CA PRO A 37 -13.93 18.23 7.57
C PRO A 37 -14.29 18.97 6.29
N GLU A 38 -14.53 20.28 6.40
CA GLU A 38 -14.74 21.13 5.23
C GLU A 38 -13.53 20.94 4.31
N ILE A 39 -13.76 20.45 3.08
CA ILE A 39 -12.68 20.22 2.10
C ILE A 39 -11.91 21.53 1.95
N CYS A 40 -10.63 21.51 2.32
CA CYS A 40 -9.78 22.68 2.36
C CYS A 40 -9.19 22.99 0.97
N LEU A 41 -8.77 24.24 0.78
CA LEU A 41 -8.19 24.69 -0.49
C LEU A 41 -6.92 23.91 -0.88
N ASP A 42 -6.09 23.52 0.10
CA ASP A 42 -4.87 22.75 -0.15
C ASP A 42 -5.17 21.38 -0.79
N GLN A 43 -6.21 20.70 -0.30
CA GLN A 43 -6.67 19.41 -0.83
C GLN A 43 -7.11 19.52 -2.29
N VAL A 44 -7.89 20.57 -2.62
CA VAL A 44 -8.37 20.82 -3.98
C VAL A 44 -7.21 21.16 -4.93
N LEU A 45 -6.31 22.04 -4.51
CA LEU A 45 -5.16 22.44 -5.32
C LEU A 45 -4.19 21.27 -5.57
N ARG A 46 -3.98 20.44 -4.55
CA ARG A 46 -3.16 19.22 -4.67
C ARG A 46 -3.78 18.25 -5.66
N LYS A 47 -5.08 17.96 -5.53
CA LYS A 47 -5.83 17.14 -6.49
C LYS A 47 -5.67 17.67 -7.91
N GLN A 48 -5.91 18.95 -8.12
CA GLN A 48 -5.78 19.60 -9.42
C GLN A 48 -4.37 19.39 -9.99
N HIS A 49 -3.33 19.61 -9.18
CA HIS A 49 -1.94 19.45 -9.59
C HIS A 49 -1.62 18.01 -10.02
N SER A 50 -1.99 17.02 -9.22
CA SER A 50 -1.78 15.61 -9.56
C SER A 50 -2.51 15.21 -10.84
N GLU A 51 -3.76 15.66 -11.01
CA GLU A 51 -4.52 15.40 -12.23
C GLU A 51 -3.89 16.04 -13.47
N ASP A 52 -3.31 17.23 -13.35
CA ASP A 52 -2.60 17.89 -14.45
C ASP A 52 -1.32 17.14 -14.84
N LEU A 53 -0.59 16.58 -13.87
CA LEU A 53 0.55 15.69 -14.12
C LEU A 53 0.12 14.42 -14.87
N LEU A 54 -0.93 13.74 -14.40
CA LEU A 54 -1.46 12.54 -15.06
C LEU A 54 -1.87 12.83 -16.52
N ARG A 55 -2.57 13.96 -16.76
CA ARG A 55 -2.95 14.37 -18.12
C ARG A 55 -1.74 14.64 -19.01
N ALA A 56 -0.71 15.29 -18.48
CA ALA A 56 0.52 15.56 -19.22
C ALA A 56 1.25 14.27 -19.62
N GLU A 57 1.07 13.20 -18.86
CA GLU A 57 1.62 11.86 -19.12
C GLU A 57 0.69 10.95 -19.94
N GLY A 58 -0.46 11.45 -20.40
CA GLY A 58 -1.43 10.65 -21.15
C GLY A 58 -2.26 9.67 -20.31
N VAL A 59 -2.17 9.75 -18.98
CA VAL A 59 -2.92 8.88 -18.06
C VAL A 59 -4.32 9.45 -17.87
N ALA A 60 -5.35 8.61 -18.05
CA ALA A 60 -6.73 9.01 -17.86
C ALA A 60 -7.01 9.36 -16.39
N VAL A 61 -7.65 10.50 -16.17
CA VAL A 61 -8.02 11.00 -14.84
C VAL A 61 -9.47 10.68 -14.53
N ASP A 62 -9.72 10.06 -13.38
CA ASP A 62 -11.06 9.97 -12.79
C ASP A 62 -11.33 11.18 -11.87
N ARG A 63 -12.22 12.06 -12.34
CA ARG A 63 -12.57 13.31 -11.66
C ARG A 63 -13.39 13.09 -10.39
N HIS A 64 -14.00 11.91 -10.21
CA HIS A 64 -14.82 11.59 -9.05
C HIS A 64 -13.99 11.05 -7.89
N LEU A 65 -12.69 10.78 -8.09
CA LEU A 65 -11.83 10.39 -6.99
C LEU A 65 -11.79 11.52 -5.95
N PRO A 66 -12.05 11.20 -4.66
CA PRO A 66 -12.01 12.17 -3.59
C PRO A 66 -10.62 12.81 -3.46
N VAL A 67 -10.59 13.90 -2.71
CA VAL A 67 -9.32 14.47 -2.23
C VAL A 67 -8.77 13.59 -1.11
N VAL A 68 -7.44 13.54 -0.99
CA VAL A 68 -6.76 12.98 0.20
C VAL A 68 -6.82 13.97 1.37
N GLU A 69 -6.28 13.60 2.53
CA GLU A 69 -6.28 14.36 3.77
C GLU A 69 -5.72 15.80 3.60
N GLY A 70 -6.28 16.74 4.38
CA GLY A 70 -5.77 18.11 4.44
C GLY A 70 -4.54 18.23 5.32
N GLU A 71 -3.73 19.27 5.10
CA GLU A 71 -2.59 19.56 5.98
C GLU A 71 -3.04 19.98 7.39
N ALA A 72 -4.20 20.63 7.49
CA ALA A 72 -4.78 21.02 8.76
C ALA A 72 -5.20 19.78 9.57
N GLY A 73 -4.55 19.57 10.71
CA GLY A 73 -4.84 18.45 11.61
C GLY A 73 -4.04 17.18 11.30
N LEU A 74 -3.28 17.14 10.20
CA LEU A 74 -2.44 15.99 9.86
C LEU A 74 -1.45 15.67 10.99
N GLN A 75 -1.48 14.45 11.49
CA GLN A 75 -0.47 13.90 12.38
C GLN A 75 0.33 12.87 11.60
N LEU A 76 1.59 13.19 11.31
CA LEU A 76 2.51 12.20 10.74
C LEU A 76 3.11 11.32 11.83
N PRO A 77 3.50 10.07 11.52
CA PRO A 77 4.28 9.27 12.43
C PRO A 77 5.61 9.95 12.74
N THR A 78 6.19 9.63 13.89
CA THR A 78 7.53 10.05 14.26
C THR A 78 8.57 9.44 13.34
N ARG A 79 9.76 10.06 13.30
CA ARG A 79 10.88 9.55 12.51
C ARG A 79 11.29 8.12 12.86
N ALA A 80 11.18 7.76 14.13
CA ALA A 80 11.48 6.43 14.61
C ALA A 80 10.46 5.42 14.09
N GLU A 81 9.16 5.74 14.19
CA GLU A 81 8.09 4.88 13.66
C GLU A 81 8.23 4.66 12.15
N VAL A 82 8.54 5.71 11.37
CA VAL A 82 8.77 5.56 9.92
C VAL A 82 10.02 4.72 9.63
N ALA A 83 11.09 4.89 10.40
CA ALA A 83 12.33 4.13 10.25
C ALA A 83 12.13 2.63 10.57
N ASP A 84 11.47 2.34 11.68
CA ASP A 84 11.17 0.97 12.13
C ASP A 84 10.28 0.26 11.10
N ARG A 85 9.26 0.95 10.60
CA ARG A 85 8.37 0.43 9.56
C ARG A 85 9.11 0.19 8.24
N ALA A 86 9.96 1.11 7.81
CA ALA A 86 10.77 0.95 6.61
C ALA A 86 11.73 -0.25 6.71
N LEU A 87 12.33 -0.46 7.87
CA LEU A 87 13.21 -1.59 8.16
C LEU A 87 12.44 -2.92 8.10
N ALA A 88 11.30 -3.02 8.78
CA ALA A 88 10.46 -4.23 8.75
C ALA A 88 10.09 -4.62 7.31
N LEU A 89 9.63 -3.65 6.52
CA LEU A 89 9.24 -3.86 5.13
C LEU A 89 10.39 -4.31 4.22
N ALA A 90 11.59 -3.79 4.44
CA ALA A 90 12.75 -4.21 3.68
C ALA A 90 13.18 -5.65 4.02
N ILE A 91 13.14 -6.03 5.30
CA ILE A 91 13.46 -7.40 5.73
C ILE A 91 12.46 -8.39 5.14
N VAL A 92 11.17 -8.07 5.21
CA VAL A 92 10.10 -8.87 4.61
C VAL A 92 10.26 -8.95 3.08
N GLY A 93 10.56 -7.81 2.43
CA GLY A 93 10.88 -7.74 1.01
C GLY A 93 12.07 -8.63 0.63
N ALA A 94 13.12 -8.63 1.45
CA ALA A 94 14.30 -9.46 1.26
C ALA A 94 13.99 -10.95 1.33
N LYS A 95 13.22 -11.39 2.34
CA LYS A 95 12.74 -12.78 2.41
C LYS A 95 11.89 -13.15 1.19
N GLY A 96 10.97 -12.27 0.79
CA GLY A 96 10.15 -12.44 -0.42
C GLY A 96 10.96 -12.57 -1.70
N ALA A 97 12.04 -11.80 -1.82
CA ALA A 97 12.96 -11.84 -2.95
C ALA A 97 13.89 -13.06 -2.96
N GLY A 98 13.84 -13.90 -1.93
CA GLY A 98 14.56 -15.18 -1.87
C GLY A 98 15.84 -15.16 -1.06
N ILE A 99 16.06 -14.14 -0.21
CA ILE A 99 17.15 -14.20 0.78
C ILE A 99 16.91 -15.41 1.69
N PRO A 100 17.94 -16.25 1.96
CA PRO A 100 17.79 -17.43 2.81
C PRO A 100 17.31 -17.09 4.22
N GLN A 101 16.49 -17.96 4.82
CA GLN A 101 15.93 -17.76 6.16
C GLN A 101 16.98 -17.41 7.23
N ILE A 102 18.10 -18.15 7.26
CA ILE A 102 19.20 -17.90 8.20
C ILE A 102 19.79 -16.48 8.08
N GLU A 103 19.80 -15.94 6.87
CA GLU A 103 20.29 -14.59 6.62
C GLU A 103 19.24 -13.55 7.02
N VAL A 104 17.96 -13.81 6.79
CA VAL A 104 16.85 -12.97 7.29
C VAL A 104 16.91 -12.87 8.81
N GLU A 105 17.04 -13.99 9.52
CA GLU A 105 17.14 -14.04 10.98
C GLU A 105 18.37 -13.27 11.50
N ARG A 106 19.51 -13.40 10.82
CA ARG A 106 20.73 -12.63 11.13
C ARG A 106 20.49 -11.13 11.01
N ILE A 107 19.82 -10.69 9.94
CA ILE A 107 19.50 -9.27 9.73
C ILE A 107 18.55 -8.77 10.83
N ILE A 108 17.55 -9.57 11.21
CA ILE A 108 16.61 -9.22 12.28
C ILE A 108 17.34 -8.99 13.60
N ASP A 109 18.25 -9.88 13.98
CA ASP A 109 19.03 -9.77 15.22
C ASP A 109 19.97 -8.55 15.18
N GLU A 110 20.78 -8.42 14.13
CA GLU A 110 21.74 -7.32 13.99
C GLU A 110 21.09 -5.94 13.97
N ARG A 111 19.86 -5.86 13.46
CA ARG A 111 19.09 -4.62 13.35
C ARG A 111 18.10 -4.39 14.47
N GLY A 112 17.99 -5.33 15.41
CA GLY A 112 17.04 -5.25 16.52
C GLY A 112 15.59 -5.15 16.03
N ALA A 113 15.25 -5.83 14.93
CA ALA A 113 13.95 -5.71 14.27
C ALA A 113 12.85 -6.60 14.88
N TYR A 114 13.15 -7.29 15.99
CA TYR A 114 12.16 -8.08 16.71
C TYR A 114 10.99 -7.20 17.20
N GLY A 115 9.76 -7.59 16.83
CA GLY A 115 8.55 -6.87 17.21
C GLY A 115 8.17 -5.69 16.30
N LEU A 116 8.87 -5.48 15.18
CA LEU A 116 8.54 -4.41 14.21
C LEU A 116 7.56 -4.86 13.12
N PHE A 117 7.34 -6.16 12.98
CA PHE A 117 6.50 -6.75 11.94
C PHE A 117 5.01 -6.62 12.25
N SER A 118 4.20 -6.37 11.23
CA SER A 118 2.75 -6.53 11.35
C SER A 118 2.38 -8.01 11.54
N PRO A 119 1.17 -8.35 12.01
CA PRO A 119 0.75 -9.74 12.14
C PRO A 119 0.97 -10.60 10.88
N LEU A 120 0.58 -10.09 9.70
CA LEU A 120 0.77 -10.84 8.45
C LEU A 120 2.25 -11.01 8.08
N GLU A 121 3.07 -10.01 8.39
CA GLU A 121 4.50 -10.06 8.15
C GLU A 121 5.20 -11.01 9.11
N GLN A 122 4.79 -11.04 10.37
CA GLN A 122 5.31 -11.95 11.37
C GLN A 122 5.02 -13.40 10.97
N ASP A 123 3.78 -13.70 10.57
CA ASP A 123 3.40 -15.02 10.06
C ASP A 123 4.27 -15.44 8.87
N PHE A 124 4.57 -14.50 7.97
CA PHE A 124 5.46 -14.76 6.83
C PHE A 124 6.93 -14.93 7.21
N ILE A 125 7.44 -14.16 8.18
CA ILE A 125 8.81 -14.26 8.69
C ILE A 125 9.04 -15.59 9.42
N ASP A 126 8.01 -16.12 10.07
CA ASP A 126 8.06 -17.39 10.80
C ASP A 126 7.84 -18.63 9.91
N ASP A 127 7.33 -18.46 8.69
CA ASP A 127 7.21 -19.54 7.72
C ASP A 127 8.56 -19.81 7.03
N ASP A 128 9.23 -20.93 7.30
CA ASP A 128 10.51 -21.28 6.68
C ASP A 128 10.38 -21.60 5.17
N GLU A 129 9.20 -22.05 4.72
CA GLU A 129 8.96 -22.53 3.37
C GLU A 129 7.71 -21.89 2.70
N PRO A 130 7.63 -20.55 2.61
CA PRO A 130 6.47 -19.89 2.07
C PRO A 130 6.35 -20.14 0.58
N SER A 131 5.09 -20.18 0.12
CA SER A 131 4.74 -20.40 -1.29
C SER A 131 5.36 -19.33 -2.20
N SER A 132 5.53 -19.67 -3.49
CA SER A 132 6.04 -18.75 -4.50
C SER A 132 5.20 -17.48 -4.59
N ASP A 133 3.88 -17.61 -4.48
CA ASP A 133 2.94 -16.50 -4.61
C ASP A 133 3.04 -15.56 -3.41
N LEU A 134 3.17 -16.13 -2.20
CA LEU A 134 3.35 -15.35 -0.97
C LEU A 134 4.70 -14.62 -0.96
N ARG A 135 5.77 -15.29 -1.42
CA ARG A 135 7.09 -14.67 -1.62
C ARG A 135 7.03 -13.52 -2.60
N ALA A 136 6.39 -13.73 -3.76
CA ALA A 136 6.22 -12.68 -4.77
C ALA A 136 5.42 -11.49 -4.23
N TRP A 137 4.37 -11.75 -3.44
CA TRP A 137 3.58 -10.69 -2.81
C TRP A 137 4.41 -9.85 -1.85
N PHE A 138 5.15 -10.48 -0.93
CA PHE A 138 5.97 -9.77 0.04
C PHE A 138 7.23 -9.13 -0.56
N ALA A 139 7.77 -9.64 -1.69
CA ALA A 139 8.89 -9.00 -2.38
C ALA A 139 8.58 -7.56 -2.81
N TRP A 140 7.31 -7.24 -3.07
CA TRP A 140 6.87 -5.88 -3.40
C TRP A 140 7.00 -4.89 -2.23
N ARG A 141 7.16 -5.36 -0.98
CA ARG A 141 7.39 -4.47 0.18
C ARG A 141 8.67 -3.64 0.08
N TYR A 142 9.57 -3.96 -0.85
CA TYR A 142 10.66 -3.06 -1.22
C TYR A 142 10.18 -1.69 -1.71
N GLU A 143 9.10 -1.60 -2.50
CA GLU A 143 8.57 -0.31 -2.95
C GLU A 143 7.99 0.51 -1.80
N ALA A 144 7.32 -0.15 -0.87
CA ALA A 144 6.79 0.47 0.33
C ALA A 144 7.93 0.98 1.23
N SER A 145 8.95 0.15 1.47
CA SER A 145 10.14 0.55 2.22
C SER A 145 10.89 1.71 1.54
N TRP A 146 11.08 1.64 0.22
CA TRP A 146 11.68 2.72 -0.58
C TRP A 146 10.94 4.04 -0.41
N THR A 147 9.61 3.99 -0.39
CA THR A 147 8.73 5.15 -0.17
C THR A 147 8.91 5.76 1.20
N LEU A 148 8.99 4.94 2.26
CA LEU A 148 9.24 5.43 3.61
C LEU A 148 10.67 5.98 3.77
N MET A 149 11.66 5.36 3.12
CA MET A 149 13.04 5.85 3.09
C MET A 149 13.17 7.18 2.33
N TRP A 150 12.38 7.37 1.26
CA TRP A 150 12.23 8.66 0.60
C TRP A 150 11.61 9.70 1.56
N ALA A 151 10.56 9.36 2.30
CA ALA A 151 9.96 10.26 3.28
C ALA A 151 10.96 10.67 4.39
N LEU A 152 11.88 9.77 4.74
CA LEU A 152 13.01 10.02 5.66
C LEU A 152 14.18 10.77 5.02
N ARG A 153 14.12 11.14 3.74
CA ARG A 153 15.18 11.84 2.98
C ARG A 153 16.49 11.06 2.84
N HIS A 154 16.45 9.72 2.85
CA HIS A 154 17.60 8.93 2.43
C HIS A 154 17.80 8.95 0.91
N PHE A 155 16.73 9.22 0.17
CA PHE A 155 16.74 9.39 -1.27
C PHE A 155 16.25 10.78 -1.65
N ASP A 156 17.09 11.53 -2.36
CA ASP A 156 16.77 12.86 -2.88
C ASP A 156 15.83 12.81 -4.10
N GLY A 157 15.18 13.94 -4.40
CA GLY A 157 14.26 14.06 -5.52
C GLY A 157 12.84 13.59 -5.20
N ALA A 158 12.01 13.45 -6.24
CA ALA A 158 10.66 12.89 -6.16
C ALA A 158 10.71 11.35 -6.28
N LEU A 159 9.72 10.65 -5.74
CA LEU A 159 9.54 9.21 -6.01
C LEU A 159 9.36 8.94 -7.50
N GLY A 160 8.74 9.90 -8.17
CA GLY A 160 8.50 9.87 -9.60
C GLY A 160 7.43 8.87 -9.98
N ARG A 161 7.24 8.76 -11.29
CA ARG A 161 6.22 7.92 -11.91
C ARG A 161 6.40 6.45 -11.51
N PRO A 162 5.30 5.70 -11.23
CA PRO A 162 5.37 4.29 -10.88
C PRO A 162 5.51 3.41 -12.13
N ASP A 163 6.46 3.73 -13.02
CA ASP A 163 6.74 2.98 -14.25
C ASP A 163 7.99 2.10 -14.15
N ARG A 164 8.70 2.21 -13.02
CA ARG A 164 9.91 1.45 -12.72
C ARG A 164 9.94 1.06 -11.26
N ARG A 165 10.45 -0.15 -11.04
CA ARG A 165 10.75 -0.66 -9.71
C ARG A 165 11.86 0.14 -9.05
N CYS A 166 11.86 0.18 -7.73
CA CYS A 166 12.89 0.79 -6.91
C CYS A 166 14.22 0.06 -7.10
N ASP A 167 15.30 0.77 -6.78
CA ASP A 167 16.63 0.20 -6.72
C ASP A 167 16.76 -0.58 -5.40
N SER A 168 16.42 -1.87 -5.43
CA SER A 168 16.43 -2.74 -4.24
C SER A 168 17.84 -2.93 -3.67
N ASP A 169 18.87 -2.90 -4.53
CA ASP A 169 20.26 -3.02 -4.09
C ASP A 169 20.64 -1.76 -3.29
N ARG A 170 20.38 -0.57 -3.84
CA ARG A 170 20.59 0.68 -3.12
C ARG A 170 19.79 0.77 -1.82
N LEU A 171 18.55 0.27 -1.83
CA LEU A 171 17.72 0.22 -0.62
C LEU A 171 18.38 -0.63 0.47
N MET A 172 18.79 -1.85 0.13
CA MET A 172 19.41 -2.77 1.07
C MET A 172 20.77 -2.27 1.54
N ASP A 173 21.60 -1.73 0.65
CA ASP A 173 22.88 -1.09 1.00
C ASP A 173 22.65 0.05 2.01
N THR A 174 21.68 0.93 1.74
CA THR A 174 21.35 2.05 2.64
C THR A 174 20.90 1.54 4.00
N ILE A 175 20.09 0.49 4.01
CA ILE A 175 19.65 -0.14 5.25
C ILE A 175 20.86 -0.64 6.01
N PHE A 176 21.73 -1.46 5.43
CA PHE A 176 22.87 -2.03 6.13
C PHE A 176 23.92 -1.01 6.58
N ASP A 177 24.22 -0.02 5.75
CA ASP A 177 25.30 0.93 6.00
C ASP A 177 24.91 2.04 6.99
N ILE A 178 23.61 2.25 7.21
CA ILE A 178 23.10 3.30 8.10
C ILE A 178 22.39 2.66 9.30
N PRO A 179 23.05 2.59 10.47
CA PRO A 179 22.45 2.04 11.68
C PRO A 179 21.21 2.82 12.15
N ASP A 180 21.32 4.16 12.17
CA ASP A 180 20.22 5.05 12.55
C ASP A 180 19.51 5.58 11.30
N LEU A 181 18.46 4.88 10.87
CA LEU A 181 17.62 5.29 9.74
C LEU A 181 16.78 6.54 10.07
N ALA A 182 16.58 6.88 11.35
CA ALA A 182 15.84 8.07 11.78
C ALA A 182 16.71 9.35 11.87
N ARG A 183 17.99 9.26 11.48
CA ARG A 183 18.97 10.36 11.57
C ARG A 183 18.57 11.65 10.85
N HIS A 184 17.80 11.55 9.78
CA HIS A 184 17.35 12.68 8.96
C HIS A 184 15.99 13.22 9.43
N ARG A 185 15.62 14.41 8.97
CA ARG A 185 14.26 14.93 9.23
C ARG A 185 13.29 14.34 8.20
N LEU A 186 12.06 14.09 8.61
CA LEU A 186 10.99 13.77 7.66
C LEU A 186 10.84 14.90 6.64
N ARG A 187 10.42 14.52 5.43
CA ARG A 187 9.91 15.48 4.44
C ARG A 187 8.75 16.27 5.03
N PRO A 188 8.58 17.55 4.65
CA PRO A 188 7.47 18.36 5.14
C PRO A 188 6.12 17.71 4.81
N ALA A 189 5.11 17.96 5.65
CA ALA A 189 3.79 17.37 5.51
C ALA A 189 3.16 17.60 4.13
N ASN A 190 3.23 18.83 3.63
CA ASN A 190 2.71 19.15 2.30
C ASN A 190 3.40 18.36 1.17
N GLU A 191 4.69 18.06 1.29
CA GLU A 191 5.42 17.26 0.30
C GLU A 191 4.96 15.81 0.31
N ILE A 192 4.80 15.21 1.50
CA ILE A 192 4.29 13.84 1.66
C ILE A 192 2.84 13.76 1.16
N LEU A 193 1.99 14.71 1.52
CA LEU A 193 0.59 14.74 1.06
C LEU A 193 0.50 14.87 -0.46
N ASN A 194 1.31 15.74 -1.08
CA ASN A 194 1.34 15.89 -2.54
C ASN A 194 1.69 14.58 -3.23
N GLU A 195 2.69 13.86 -2.72
CA GLU A 195 3.06 12.55 -3.26
C GLU A 195 1.98 11.50 -2.98
N ALA A 196 1.33 11.52 -1.82
CA ALA A 196 0.21 10.62 -1.48
C ALA A 196 -0.96 10.77 -2.47
N ASP A 197 -1.35 12.01 -2.79
CA ASP A 197 -2.43 12.29 -3.74
C ASP A 197 -2.08 11.83 -5.17
N LEU A 198 -0.82 11.99 -5.57
CA LEU A 198 -0.31 11.56 -6.86
C LEU A 198 -0.27 10.03 -6.96
N ALA A 199 0.29 9.36 -5.96
CA ALA A 199 0.35 7.90 -5.88
C ALA A 199 -1.05 7.27 -5.86
N TYR A 200 -1.98 7.85 -5.09
CA TYR A 200 -3.39 7.44 -5.07
C TYR A 200 -4.00 7.46 -6.48
N ARG A 201 -3.78 8.54 -7.25
CA ARG A 201 -4.32 8.67 -8.61
C ARG A 201 -3.72 7.67 -9.58
N TYR A 202 -2.40 7.45 -9.56
CA TYR A 202 -1.80 6.42 -10.39
C TYR A 202 -2.31 5.02 -10.03
N HIS A 203 -2.39 4.71 -8.74
CA HIS A 203 -2.91 3.44 -8.25
C HIS A 203 -4.34 3.22 -8.73
N MET A 204 -5.22 4.22 -8.57
CA MET A 204 -6.61 4.11 -9.02
C MET A 204 -6.73 3.99 -10.54
N ALA A 205 -5.89 4.67 -11.32
CA ALA A 205 -5.87 4.54 -12.77
C ALA A 205 -5.46 3.11 -13.20
N ALA A 206 -4.42 2.55 -12.58
CA ALA A 206 -3.97 1.17 -12.84
C ALA A 206 -5.02 0.14 -12.40
N ARG A 207 -5.57 0.29 -11.18
CA ARG A 207 -6.64 -0.57 -10.63
C ARG A 207 -7.88 -0.57 -11.51
N ARG A 208 -8.30 0.61 -12.00
CA ARG A 208 -9.45 0.74 -12.89
C ARG A 208 -9.22 0.02 -14.22
N ALA A 209 -8.05 0.18 -14.83
CA ALA A 209 -7.70 -0.52 -16.05
C ALA A 209 -7.77 -2.05 -15.87
N GLY A 210 -7.22 -2.56 -14.75
CA GLY A 210 -7.30 -3.98 -14.40
C GLY A 210 -8.74 -4.49 -14.26
N LEU A 211 -9.60 -3.76 -13.54
CA LEU A 211 -11.03 -4.11 -13.40
C LEU A 211 -11.79 -4.13 -14.73
N ASP A 212 -11.44 -3.21 -15.64
CA ASP A 212 -12.03 -3.14 -16.98
C ASP A 212 -11.40 -4.17 -17.96
N GLY A 213 -10.49 -5.04 -17.49
CA GLY A 213 -9.79 -6.03 -18.30
C GLY A 213 -8.82 -5.43 -19.34
N ARG A 214 -8.33 -4.22 -19.08
CA ARG A 214 -7.44 -3.45 -19.96
C ARG A 214 -6.00 -3.47 -19.44
N PRO A 215 -5.00 -3.30 -20.32
CA PRO A 215 -3.62 -3.12 -19.87
C PRO A 215 -3.49 -1.85 -19.00
N SER A 216 -2.54 -1.88 -18.05
CA SER A 216 -2.20 -0.73 -17.22
C SER A 216 -1.85 0.49 -18.09
N PRO A 217 -2.27 1.72 -17.72
CA PRO A 217 -2.06 2.89 -18.55
C PRO A 217 -0.57 3.23 -18.73
N GLU A 218 -0.16 3.53 -19.96
CA GLU A 218 1.08 4.24 -20.30
C GLU A 218 2.36 3.71 -19.61
N GLY A 219 2.47 2.40 -19.37
CA GLY A 219 3.65 1.79 -18.75
C GLY A 219 3.73 1.89 -17.21
N ILE A 220 2.65 2.29 -16.55
CA ILE A 220 2.54 2.19 -15.08
C ILE A 220 2.59 0.72 -14.66
N ASP A 221 3.46 0.38 -13.72
CA ASP A 221 3.45 -0.90 -13.03
C ASP A 221 2.41 -0.83 -11.88
N PRO A 222 1.32 -1.63 -11.95
CA PRO A 222 0.25 -1.60 -10.95
C PRO A 222 0.74 -1.89 -9.53
N GLU A 223 1.74 -2.76 -9.38
CA GLU A 223 2.25 -3.17 -8.06
C GLU A 223 3.12 -2.08 -7.44
N VAL A 224 3.93 -1.40 -8.26
CA VAL A 224 4.67 -0.22 -7.82
C VAL A 224 3.70 0.87 -7.36
N ALA A 225 2.67 1.16 -8.15
CA ALA A 225 1.67 2.17 -7.79
C ALA A 225 0.94 1.80 -6.49
N ARG A 226 0.60 0.52 -6.30
CA ARG A 226 -0.08 -0.01 -5.10
C ARG A 226 0.77 0.13 -3.84
N GLU A 227 2.01 -0.34 -3.86
CA GLU A 227 2.85 -0.31 -2.67
C GLU A 227 3.25 1.11 -2.25
N ARG A 228 3.53 2.00 -3.22
CA ARG A 228 3.81 3.41 -2.92
C ARG A 228 2.59 4.10 -2.33
N HIS A 229 1.42 3.89 -2.93
CA HIS A 229 0.16 4.42 -2.40
C HIS A 229 -0.08 3.91 -0.97
N HIS A 230 0.04 2.62 -0.74
CA HIS A 230 -0.17 2.02 0.58
C HIS A 230 0.78 2.59 1.65
N ALA A 231 2.07 2.73 1.35
CA ALA A 231 3.04 3.35 2.27
C ALA A 231 2.72 4.84 2.56
N LEU A 232 2.28 5.60 1.55
CA LEU A 232 1.91 7.00 1.71
C LEU A 232 0.60 7.16 2.50
N THR A 233 -0.39 6.29 2.29
CA THR A 233 -1.62 6.26 3.08
C THR A 233 -1.32 5.93 4.54
N TRP A 234 -0.41 5.00 4.83
CA TRP A 234 0.02 4.73 6.20
C TRP A 234 0.66 5.95 6.87
N LEU A 235 1.42 6.77 6.11
CA LEU A 235 1.96 8.03 6.62
C LEU A 235 0.86 9.08 6.89
N THR A 236 -0.14 9.20 6.01
CA THR A 236 -1.11 10.31 6.05
C THR A 236 -2.35 10.02 6.89
N CYS A 237 -2.72 8.75 7.07
CA CYS A 237 -3.82 8.29 7.93
C CYS A 237 -3.29 7.70 9.25
N HIS A 238 -2.16 8.21 9.74
CA HIS A 238 -1.47 7.65 10.89
C HIS A 238 -2.34 7.71 12.16
N GLY A 239 -2.46 6.55 12.83
CA GLY A 239 -3.28 6.37 14.02
C GLY A 239 -4.73 5.98 13.75
N ASP A 240 -5.18 6.04 12.48
CA ASP A 240 -6.53 5.61 12.10
C ASP A 240 -6.59 4.13 11.73
N PHE A 241 -5.51 3.59 11.15
CA PHE A 241 -5.40 2.20 10.69
C PHE A 241 -4.02 1.62 10.94
N ASP A 242 -3.98 0.34 11.30
CA ASP A 242 -2.74 -0.43 11.32
C ASP A 242 -2.29 -0.81 9.89
N TRP A 243 -1.02 -1.20 9.73
CA TRP A 243 -0.42 -1.52 8.42
C TRP A 243 -1.23 -2.54 7.61
N ASP A 244 -1.65 -3.64 8.25
CA ASP A 244 -2.37 -4.72 7.58
C ASP A 244 -3.83 -4.35 7.25
N GLU A 245 -4.44 -3.44 8.01
CA GLU A 245 -5.83 -3.01 7.79
C GLU A 245 -5.96 -2.18 6.50
N LEU A 246 -4.92 -1.43 6.15
CA LEU A 246 -4.84 -0.66 4.90
C LEU A 246 -4.82 -1.55 3.65
N ILE A 247 -4.50 -2.84 3.77
CA ILE A 247 -4.54 -3.80 2.65
C ILE A 247 -6.01 -4.12 2.30
N ALA A 248 -6.89 -4.20 3.31
CA ALA A 248 -8.30 -4.55 3.11
C ALA A 248 -9.14 -3.39 2.54
N ALA A 249 -8.66 -2.15 2.65
CA ALA A 249 -9.36 -0.95 2.20
C ALA A 249 -9.06 -0.54 0.75
N GLY A 250 -8.11 -1.20 0.06
CA GLY A 250 -7.62 -0.84 -1.29
C GLY A 250 -8.07 -1.75 -2.43
#